data_AF-A0A6A4AY62-F1
#
_entry.id   AF-A0A6A4AY62-F1
#
_cell.length_a   1.000
_cell.length_b   1.000
_cell.length_c   1.000
_cell.angle_alpha   90.00
_cell.angle_beta   90.00
_cell.angle_gamma   90.00
#
_symmetry.space_group_name_H-M   'P 1'
#
loop_
_entity.id
_entity.type
_entity.pdbx_description
1 polymer ?
#
loop_
_entity_poly.entity_id
_entity_poly.type
_entity_poly.pdbx_seq_one_letter_code
_entity_poly.pdbx_strand_id
1 'polypeptide(L)'
;MEVLDLEGELSHERITTWLTEMGDTATPLDNEEEARVGTEDPEGRALVMKLLRVYRQVSASTGDCPPSTALDIEHHIDTGKEAPIMLKRRRQAQTEDAMVEGNVRKMLSAGVIEEGNGAWGFPVVLVRKKDGEVRFCVDYRALNKIIKKDVYPLPRINETLEALGGALLFTTLHLKAGYWQIRMAPEDRDKTAFTTKQGLYRFVRMPFGLMNAPSTFQRMMNGVLRGLNWLTCLVYLDNIVVFTRGGLEKHIVELACVLERLAAAGLTLKLKKCMFATESMEYLGHQLSREGVRPVERLVTAVKKIPRPQNPVEVKRFVHLAGYYRKFVEAFGAMMEPMTKLLRKSVDWEWTEAQEFAFERMKAVLTAKPLLIYPNFEVPF
;
A
#
# COMPACT_ATOMS: atom_id res chain seq x y z
N MET A 1 9.41 -11.07 -24.19
CA MET A 1 9.80 -12.45 -23.89
C MET A 1 8.52 -13.24 -23.68
N GLU A 2 8.33 -14.31 -24.45
CA GLU A 2 7.15 -15.19 -24.40
C GLU A 2 7.11 -15.96 -23.07
N VAL A 3 6.56 -15.34 -22.02
CA VAL A 3 6.12 -16.09 -20.82
C VAL A 3 4.85 -16.92 -21.14
N LEU A 4 4.35 -16.82 -22.38
CA LEU A 4 3.12 -17.43 -22.86
C LEU A 4 3.29 -18.87 -23.40
N ASP A 5 4.50 -19.38 -23.54
CA ASP A 5 4.77 -20.68 -24.18
C ASP A 5 4.94 -21.85 -23.19
N LEU A 6 4.36 -21.75 -22.00
CA LEU A 6 4.17 -22.90 -21.12
C LEU A 6 2.89 -23.66 -21.53
N GLU A 7 2.89 -24.25 -22.74
CA GLU A 7 1.81 -25.14 -23.19
C GLU A 7 1.93 -26.51 -22.48
N GLY A 8 0.90 -26.93 -21.73
CA GLY A 8 0.81 -28.24 -21.05
C GLY A 8 0.71 -28.18 -19.52
N GLU A 9 0.78 -29.34 -18.85
CA GLU A 9 0.73 -29.41 -17.38
C GLU A 9 1.97 -28.73 -16.75
N LEU A 10 1.72 -27.88 -15.75
CA LEU A 10 2.74 -27.16 -15.00
C LEU A 10 3.23 -28.03 -13.84
N SER A 11 4.37 -28.71 -14.03
CA SER A 11 5.04 -29.49 -12.98
C SER A 11 6.20 -28.73 -12.33
N HIS A 12 6.55 -29.10 -11.09
CA HIS A 12 7.70 -28.53 -10.36
C HIS A 12 9.02 -28.62 -11.15
N GLU A 13 9.26 -29.75 -11.82
CA GLU A 13 10.47 -29.99 -12.64
C GLU A 13 10.53 -29.07 -13.85
N ARG A 14 9.39 -28.89 -14.53
CA ARG A 14 9.30 -28.00 -15.69
C ARG A 14 9.50 -26.54 -15.30
N ILE A 15 8.87 -26.09 -14.22
CA ILE A 15 9.09 -24.74 -13.69
C ILE A 15 10.55 -24.54 -13.27
N THR A 16 11.17 -25.53 -12.64
CA THR A 16 12.60 -25.46 -12.28
C THR A 16 13.49 -25.28 -13.50
N THR A 17 13.24 -26.04 -14.57
CA THR A 17 14.00 -25.95 -15.83
C THR A 17 13.81 -24.57 -16.46
N TRP A 18 12.55 -24.13 -16.59
CA TRP A 18 12.20 -22.82 -17.12
C TRP A 18 12.85 -21.65 -16.34
N LEU A 19 12.88 -21.72 -15.00
CA LEU A 19 13.55 -20.70 -14.17
C LEU A 19 15.06 -20.63 -14.44
N THR A 20 15.68 -21.79 -14.69
CA THR A 20 17.12 -21.89 -14.98
C THR A 20 17.45 -21.34 -16.37
N GLU A 21 16.52 -21.49 -17.33
CA GLU A 21 16.63 -20.89 -18.67
C GLU A 21 16.42 -19.36 -18.64
N MET A 22 15.55 -18.86 -17.76
CA MET A 22 15.32 -17.41 -17.63
C MET A 22 16.52 -16.65 -17.07
N GLY A 23 17.34 -17.27 -16.23
CA GLY A 23 18.50 -16.61 -15.65
C GLY A 23 19.15 -17.38 -14.52
N ASP A 24 20.01 -16.69 -13.77
CA ASP A 24 20.77 -17.29 -12.69
C ASP A 24 19.88 -17.55 -11.45
N THR A 25 19.71 -18.82 -11.13
CA THR A 25 18.92 -19.32 -9.99
C THR A 25 19.78 -19.72 -8.78
N ALA A 26 21.11 -19.66 -8.92
CA ALA A 26 22.07 -20.20 -7.96
C ALA A 26 22.59 -19.13 -7.01
N THR A 27 22.97 -17.96 -7.53
CA THR A 27 23.52 -16.89 -6.69
C THR A 27 22.44 -16.32 -5.77
N PRO A 28 22.68 -16.27 -4.45
CA PRO A 28 21.73 -15.73 -3.49
C PRO A 28 21.47 -14.24 -3.63
N LEU A 29 20.35 -13.78 -3.09
CA LEU A 29 20.07 -12.35 -2.89
C LEU A 29 20.93 -11.79 -1.75
N ASP A 30 21.30 -10.50 -1.82
CA ASP A 30 22.05 -9.82 -0.74
C ASP A 30 21.32 -9.85 0.62
N ASN A 31 19.99 -9.93 0.59
CA ASN A 31 19.10 -9.90 1.74
C ASN A 31 18.10 -11.07 1.71
N GLU A 32 18.56 -12.24 1.27
CA GLU A 32 17.73 -13.43 1.07
C GLU A 32 16.96 -13.85 2.35
N GLU A 33 17.56 -13.63 3.52
CA GLU A 33 16.95 -13.86 4.83
C GLU A 33 15.72 -12.99 5.13
N GLU A 34 15.56 -11.87 4.43
CA GLU A 34 14.38 -11.02 4.53
C GLU A 34 13.19 -11.57 3.74
N ALA A 35 13.41 -12.50 2.82
CA ALA A 35 12.35 -13.08 1.99
C ALA A 35 11.43 -13.97 2.83
N ARG A 36 10.14 -13.63 2.83
CA ARG A 36 9.10 -14.36 3.56
C ARG A 36 8.26 -15.14 2.58
N VAL A 37 8.39 -16.46 2.61
CA VAL A 37 7.62 -17.38 1.78
C VAL A 37 6.62 -18.12 2.67
N GLY A 38 5.35 -18.09 2.28
CA GLY A 38 4.22 -18.60 3.06
C GLY A 38 3.91 -20.08 2.83
N THR A 39 4.46 -20.72 1.79
CA THR A 39 4.30 -22.17 1.59
C THR A 39 5.12 -22.97 2.61
N GLU A 40 4.51 -24.02 3.17
CA GLU A 40 5.17 -24.98 4.06
C GLU A 40 5.93 -26.06 3.29
N ASP A 41 5.62 -26.23 2.00
CA ASP A 41 6.28 -27.20 1.13
C ASP A 41 7.73 -26.75 0.80
N PRO A 42 8.76 -27.55 1.14
CA PRO A 42 10.15 -27.23 0.87
C PRO A 42 10.46 -27.05 -0.63
N GLU A 43 9.86 -27.86 -1.50
CA GLU A 43 10.10 -27.79 -2.95
C GLU A 43 9.52 -26.50 -3.52
N GLY A 44 8.27 -26.19 -3.15
CA GLY A 44 7.61 -24.96 -3.48
C GLY A 44 8.35 -23.71 -2.97
N ARG A 45 8.88 -23.76 -1.75
CA ARG A 45 9.72 -22.68 -1.21
C ARG A 45 10.96 -22.49 -2.08
N ALA A 46 11.62 -23.57 -2.51
CA ALA A 46 12.78 -23.50 -3.38
C ALA A 46 12.46 -22.85 -4.74
N LEU A 47 11.30 -23.14 -5.33
CA LEU A 47 10.85 -22.50 -6.58
C LEU A 47 10.70 -20.99 -6.44
N VAL A 48 10.06 -20.52 -5.37
CA VAL A 48 9.93 -19.08 -5.09
C VAL A 48 11.31 -18.44 -4.95
N MET A 49 12.23 -19.06 -4.21
CA MET A 49 13.57 -18.52 -4.03
C MET A 49 14.36 -18.46 -5.34
N LYS A 50 14.29 -19.50 -6.19
CA LYS A 50 14.90 -19.51 -7.52
C LYS A 50 14.37 -18.35 -8.38
N LEU A 51 13.06 -18.12 -8.38
CA LEU A 51 12.45 -17.00 -9.09
C LEU A 51 12.99 -15.65 -8.58
N LEU A 52 13.08 -15.46 -7.28
CA LEU A 52 13.60 -14.20 -6.73
C LEU A 52 15.06 -13.98 -7.13
N ARG A 53 15.87 -15.04 -7.19
CA ARG A 53 17.28 -14.95 -7.65
C ARG A 53 17.39 -14.61 -9.13
N VAL A 54 16.50 -15.11 -9.99
CA VAL A 54 16.42 -14.69 -11.41
C VAL A 54 16.16 -13.19 -11.51
N TYR A 55 15.28 -12.66 -10.66
CA TYR A 55 14.91 -11.25 -10.62
C TYR A 55 15.68 -10.44 -9.55
N ARG A 56 16.88 -10.85 -9.14
CA ARG A 56 17.63 -10.22 -8.03
C ARG A 56 17.77 -8.71 -8.13
N GLN A 57 17.83 -8.16 -9.34
CA GLN A 57 17.92 -6.74 -9.63
C GLN A 57 16.76 -5.94 -9.02
N VAL A 58 15.56 -6.52 -8.90
CA VAL A 58 14.42 -5.81 -8.31
C VAL A 58 14.53 -5.66 -6.80
N SER A 59 15.38 -6.44 -6.12
CA SER A 59 15.58 -6.36 -4.67
C SER A 59 17.00 -5.96 -4.26
N ALA A 60 17.84 -5.59 -5.23
CA ALA A 60 19.24 -5.24 -4.99
C ALA A 60 19.40 -4.12 -3.95
N SER A 61 20.36 -4.28 -3.05
CA SER A 61 20.60 -3.31 -1.98
C SER A 61 21.31 -2.06 -2.51
N THR A 62 20.52 -1.04 -2.82
CA THR A 62 21.00 0.24 -3.39
C THR A 62 21.12 1.38 -2.37
N GLY A 63 21.26 1.06 -1.08
CA GLY A 63 21.31 2.06 -0.01
C GLY A 63 19.93 2.63 0.36
N ASP A 64 19.88 3.87 0.88
CA ASP A 64 18.65 4.50 1.38
C ASP A 64 17.73 5.02 0.25
N CYS A 65 18.31 5.48 -0.87
CA CYS A 65 17.56 5.90 -2.05
C CYS A 65 17.72 4.86 -3.17
N PRO A 66 16.63 4.18 -3.58
CA PRO A 66 16.68 3.33 -4.77
C PRO A 66 16.97 4.16 -6.03
N PRO A 67 17.42 3.51 -7.12
CA PRO A 67 17.52 4.13 -8.43
C PRO A 67 16.20 4.77 -8.84
N SER A 68 16.26 5.79 -9.71
CA SER A 68 15.03 6.23 -10.37
C SER A 68 14.53 5.14 -11.30
N THR A 69 13.22 5.06 -11.47
CA THR A 69 12.61 4.26 -12.53
C THR A 69 13.27 4.56 -13.88
N ALA A 70 13.36 3.53 -14.72
CA ALA A 70 13.85 3.65 -16.09
C ALA A 70 12.83 4.28 -17.05
N LEU A 71 11.59 4.49 -16.57
CA LEU A 71 10.52 5.12 -17.34
C LEU A 71 10.76 6.63 -17.46
N ASP A 72 10.37 7.18 -18.61
CA ASP A 72 10.35 8.62 -18.84
C ASP A 72 9.13 9.25 -18.15
N ILE A 73 9.22 9.39 -16.82
CA ILE A 73 8.19 9.97 -15.98
C ILE A 73 8.81 10.85 -14.89
N GLU A 74 8.25 12.05 -14.77
CA GLU A 74 8.59 13.00 -13.72
C GLU A 74 7.32 13.47 -13.00
N HIS A 75 7.49 13.87 -11.74
CA HIS A 75 6.42 14.52 -10.99
C HIS A 75 6.45 16.03 -11.21
N HIS A 76 5.31 16.56 -11.65
CA HIS A 76 5.10 17.98 -11.88
C HIS A 76 4.17 18.59 -10.81
N ILE A 77 4.39 19.86 -10.52
CA ILE A 77 3.63 20.65 -9.56
C ILE A 77 3.05 21.89 -10.26
N ASP A 78 1.87 21.75 -10.85
CA ASP A 78 1.17 22.87 -11.49
C ASP A 78 0.52 23.79 -10.45
N THR A 79 1.13 24.95 -10.23
CA THR A 79 0.61 26.04 -9.38
C THR A 79 0.01 27.19 -10.21
N GLY A 80 -0.15 27.03 -11.52
CA GLY A 80 -0.61 28.10 -12.41
C GLY A 80 0.26 29.36 -12.32
N LYS A 81 -0.35 30.50 -12.02
CA LYS A 81 0.29 31.81 -11.89
C LYS A 81 0.52 32.26 -10.44
N GLU A 82 0.38 31.34 -9.49
CA GLU A 82 0.49 31.66 -8.06
C GLU A 82 1.92 32.04 -7.67
N ALA A 83 2.04 33.02 -6.78
CA ALA A 83 3.34 33.48 -6.28
C ALA A 83 3.99 32.44 -5.35
N PRO A 84 5.34 32.44 -5.24
CA PRO A 84 6.04 31.56 -4.31
C PRO A 84 5.60 31.73 -2.85
N ILE A 85 5.52 30.61 -2.13
CA ILE A 85 5.18 30.58 -0.70
C ILE A 85 6.43 30.30 0.12
N MET A 86 6.81 31.24 0.99
CA MET A 86 7.87 31.08 1.99
C MET A 86 7.26 31.11 3.40
N LEU A 87 7.18 29.95 4.04
CA LEU A 87 6.68 29.82 5.40
C LEU A 87 7.82 29.85 6.42
N LYS A 88 7.55 30.44 7.59
CA LYS A 88 8.50 30.43 8.69
C LYS A 88 8.78 29.00 9.16
N ARG A 89 10.06 28.69 9.38
CA ARG A 89 10.50 27.45 10.03
C ARG A 89 9.79 27.28 11.37
N ARG A 90 9.35 26.06 11.68
CA ARG A 90 8.81 25.72 13.00
C ARG A 90 9.94 25.65 14.03
N ARG A 91 9.68 26.18 15.23
CA ARG A 91 10.58 25.96 16.37
C ARG A 91 10.46 24.50 16.80
N GLN A 92 11.59 23.81 16.84
CA GLN A 92 11.72 22.42 17.25
C GLN A 92 12.54 22.35 18.54
N ALA A 93 12.36 21.29 19.32
CA ALA A 93 13.25 21.00 20.45
C ALA A 93 14.65 20.64 19.95
N GLN A 94 15.69 20.82 20.78
CA GLN A 94 17.07 20.55 20.37
C GLN A 94 17.28 19.11 19.90
N THR A 95 16.62 18.14 20.53
CA THR A 95 16.65 16.73 20.13
C THR A 95 15.99 16.49 18.77
N GLU A 96 14.92 17.21 18.47
CA GLU A 96 14.21 17.15 17.18
C GLU A 96 15.03 17.79 16.07
N ASP A 97 15.68 18.92 16.33
CA ASP A 97 16.60 19.54 15.35
C ASP A 97 17.73 18.57 14.98
N ALA A 98 18.33 17.87 15.95
CA ALA A 98 19.36 16.88 15.67
C ALA A 98 18.86 15.74 14.76
N MET A 99 17.61 15.29 14.96
CA MET A 99 16.98 14.29 14.08
C MET A 99 16.74 14.84 12.66
N VAL A 100 16.29 16.09 12.55
CA VAL A 100 16.06 16.77 11.27
C VAL A 100 17.37 16.85 10.49
N GLU A 101 18.43 17.36 11.10
CA GLU A 101 19.73 17.49 10.43
C GLU A 101 20.35 16.12 10.11
N GLY A 102 20.10 15.09 10.94
CA GLY A 102 20.48 13.72 10.62
C GLY A 102 19.77 13.17 9.37
N ASN A 103 18.47 13.43 9.22
CA ASN A 103 17.71 13.03 8.02
C ASN A 103 18.14 13.81 6.79
N VAL A 104 18.41 15.11 6.92
CA VAL A 104 18.92 15.96 5.83
C VAL A 104 20.25 15.42 5.31
N ARG A 105 21.22 15.14 6.20
CA ARG A 105 22.52 14.57 5.79
C ARG A 105 22.36 13.25 5.03
N LYS A 106 21.49 12.34 5.51
CA LYS A 106 21.20 11.08 4.82
C LYS A 106 20.60 11.33 3.43
N MET A 107 19.59 12.18 3.34
CA MET A 107 18.94 12.50 2.06
C MET A 107 19.89 13.18 1.07
N LEU A 108 20.77 14.07 1.52
CA LEU A 108 21.83 14.67 0.70
C LEU A 108 22.80 13.61 0.18
N SER A 109 23.31 12.76 1.09
CA SER A 109 24.25 11.68 0.70
C SER A 109 23.63 10.68 -0.27
N ALA A 110 22.32 10.45 -0.17
CA ALA A 110 21.57 9.55 -1.04
C ALA A 110 21.08 10.23 -2.34
N GLY A 111 21.33 11.52 -2.54
CA GLY A 111 20.89 12.26 -3.74
C GLY A 111 19.37 12.44 -3.85
N VAL A 112 18.64 12.37 -2.73
CA VAL A 112 17.19 12.58 -2.66
C VAL A 112 16.85 14.07 -2.71
N ILE A 113 17.71 14.87 -2.08
CA ILE A 113 17.61 16.33 -1.97
C ILE A 113 18.92 16.97 -2.36
N GLU A 114 18.88 18.27 -2.64
CA GLU A 114 20.03 19.13 -2.86
C GLU A 114 19.82 20.47 -2.13
N GLU A 115 20.88 21.28 -2.03
CA GLU A 115 20.76 22.65 -1.53
C GLU A 115 19.86 23.48 -2.46
N GLY A 116 18.96 24.25 -1.84
CA GLY A 116 18.00 25.10 -2.55
C GLY A 116 18.33 26.57 -2.36
N ASN A 117 18.00 27.39 -3.36
CA ASN A 117 18.20 28.85 -3.34
C ASN A 117 16.96 29.62 -3.84
N GLY A 118 15.77 29.04 -3.67
CA GLY A 118 14.52 29.57 -4.21
C GLY A 118 13.67 30.42 -3.25
N ALA A 119 12.60 31.00 -3.78
CA ALA A 119 11.61 31.79 -3.05
C ALA A 119 10.50 30.94 -2.38
N TRP A 120 10.56 29.62 -2.55
CA TRP A 120 9.66 28.66 -1.91
C TRP A 120 10.30 28.10 -0.63
N GLY A 121 9.49 27.80 0.37
CA GLY A 121 9.98 27.17 1.59
C GLY A 121 8.86 26.70 2.51
N PHE A 122 8.90 25.43 2.87
CA PHE A 122 7.92 24.80 3.75
C PHE A 122 8.58 24.26 5.03
N PRO A 123 7.90 24.30 6.18
CA PRO A 123 8.49 23.85 7.43
C PRO A 123 8.49 22.33 7.53
N VAL A 124 9.56 21.79 8.12
CA VAL A 124 9.66 20.38 8.48
C VAL A 124 8.79 20.08 9.71
N VAL A 125 8.13 18.92 9.69
CA VAL A 125 7.34 18.36 10.79
C VAL A 125 7.80 16.93 11.04
N LEU A 126 8.05 16.60 12.31
CA LEU A 126 8.38 15.25 12.72
C LEU A 126 7.11 14.54 13.19
N VAL A 127 6.83 13.36 12.63
CA VAL A 127 5.65 12.55 12.97
C VAL A 127 6.09 11.25 13.62
N ARG A 128 5.68 11.03 14.87
CA ARG A 128 5.95 9.78 15.60
C ARG A 128 4.98 8.69 15.13
N LYS A 129 5.53 7.56 14.69
CA LYS A 129 4.76 6.34 14.42
C LYS A 129 4.45 5.59 15.73
N LYS A 130 3.52 4.64 15.64
CA LYS A 130 3.16 3.74 16.75
C LYS A 130 4.31 2.86 17.23
N ASP A 131 5.25 2.54 16.34
CA ASP A 131 6.47 1.76 16.65
C ASP A 131 7.59 2.63 17.28
N GLY A 132 7.34 3.92 17.51
CA GLY A 132 8.30 4.86 18.07
C GLY A 132 9.21 5.53 17.03
N GLU A 133 9.20 5.07 15.76
CA GLU A 133 10.00 5.66 14.69
C GLU A 133 9.50 7.07 14.37
N VAL A 134 10.43 8.01 14.19
CA VAL A 134 10.11 9.40 13.83
C VAL A 134 10.26 9.57 12.32
N ARG A 135 9.18 9.96 11.64
CA ARG A 135 9.21 10.32 10.22
C ARG A 135 9.51 11.79 10.04
N PHE A 136 10.49 12.07 9.19
CA PHE A 136 10.68 13.38 8.57
C PHE A 136 9.56 13.63 7.56
N CYS A 137 8.82 14.73 7.71
CA CYS A 137 7.78 15.17 6.78
C CYS A 137 7.93 16.67 6.50
N VAL A 138 7.56 17.10 5.30
CA VAL A 138 7.45 18.53 4.97
C VAL A 138 5.97 18.91 4.93
N ASP A 139 5.63 20.03 5.56
CA ASP A 139 4.24 20.49 5.61
C ASP A 139 3.84 21.24 4.33
N TYR A 140 3.50 20.47 3.30
CA TYR A 140 3.02 21.00 2.02
C TYR A 140 1.55 21.43 2.04
N ARG A 141 0.87 21.56 3.19
CA ARG A 141 -0.57 21.92 3.21
C ARG A 141 -0.87 23.25 2.53
N ALA A 142 0.04 24.22 2.61
CA ALA A 142 -0.12 25.50 1.91
C ALA A 142 0.05 25.33 0.39
N LEU A 143 1.09 24.61 -0.04
CA LEU A 143 1.32 24.29 -1.44
C LEU A 143 0.15 23.50 -2.06
N ASN A 144 -0.30 22.46 -1.36
CA ASN A 144 -1.39 21.59 -1.80
C ASN A 144 -2.74 22.32 -2.00
N LYS A 145 -2.93 23.51 -1.43
CA LYS A 145 -4.15 24.31 -1.65
C LYS A 145 -4.15 25.02 -3.01
N ILE A 146 -2.96 25.35 -3.54
CA ILE A 146 -2.80 26.10 -4.79
C ILE A 146 -2.48 25.21 -5.98
N ILE A 147 -2.06 23.96 -5.73
CA ILE A 147 -1.84 22.97 -6.80
C ILE A 147 -3.15 22.69 -7.53
N LYS A 148 -3.10 22.70 -8.86
CA LYS A 148 -4.18 22.17 -9.69
C LYS A 148 -4.30 20.67 -9.47
N LYS A 149 -5.45 20.24 -8.94
CA LYS A 149 -5.67 18.84 -8.53
C LYS A 149 -5.69 17.92 -9.75
N ASP A 150 -4.86 16.89 -9.70
CA ASP A 150 -4.87 15.77 -10.65
C ASP A 150 -5.64 14.60 -10.03
N VAL A 151 -6.89 14.41 -10.47
CA VAL A 151 -7.75 13.33 -9.98
C VAL A 151 -7.56 12.12 -10.89
N TYR A 152 -6.54 11.31 -10.60
CA TYR A 152 -6.37 10.02 -11.25
C TYR A 152 -7.17 8.94 -10.50
N PRO A 153 -7.92 8.07 -11.20
CA PRO A 153 -8.75 7.07 -10.53
C PRO A 153 -7.88 6.06 -9.77
N LEU A 154 -8.16 5.94 -8.47
CA LEU A 154 -7.65 4.85 -7.65
C LEU A 154 -8.65 3.68 -7.69
N PRO A 155 -8.19 2.41 -7.70
CA PRO A 155 -9.08 1.27 -7.62
C PRO A 155 -9.98 1.37 -6.39
N ARG A 156 -11.27 1.06 -6.56
CA ARG A 156 -12.19 1.02 -5.42
C ARG A 156 -11.92 -0.25 -4.62
N ILE A 157 -11.83 -0.12 -3.30
CA ILE A 157 -11.55 -1.25 -2.39
C ILE A 157 -12.48 -2.43 -2.67
N ASN A 158 -13.77 -2.18 -2.88
CA ASN A 158 -14.73 -3.26 -3.12
C ASN A 158 -14.48 -4.01 -4.43
N GLU A 159 -14.20 -3.28 -5.51
CA GLU A 159 -13.88 -3.88 -6.82
C GLU A 159 -12.59 -4.72 -6.70
N THR A 160 -11.59 -4.22 -5.95
CA THR A 160 -10.37 -4.99 -5.69
C THR A 160 -10.62 -6.26 -4.89
N LEU A 161 -11.53 -6.24 -3.91
CA LEU A 161 -11.88 -7.44 -3.13
C LEU A 161 -12.66 -8.47 -3.96
N GLU A 162 -13.56 -8.01 -4.83
CA GLU A 162 -14.31 -8.86 -5.75
C GLU A 162 -13.38 -9.55 -6.77
N ALA A 163 -12.41 -8.82 -7.31
CA ALA A 163 -11.43 -9.36 -8.25
C ALA A 163 -10.51 -10.44 -7.65
N LEU A 164 -10.31 -10.44 -6.33
CA LEU A 164 -9.53 -11.45 -5.60
C LEU A 164 -10.32 -12.74 -5.36
N GLY A 165 -11.60 -12.79 -5.75
CA GLY A 165 -12.44 -13.96 -5.53
C GLY A 165 -11.95 -15.21 -6.24
N GLY A 166 -11.93 -16.33 -5.50
CA GLY A 166 -11.45 -17.63 -5.96
C GLY A 166 -9.92 -17.77 -6.02
N ALA A 167 -9.17 -16.75 -5.63
CA ALA A 167 -7.72 -16.87 -5.52
C ALA A 167 -7.33 -17.79 -4.35
N LEU A 168 -6.32 -18.63 -4.58
CA LEU A 168 -5.82 -19.61 -3.62
C LEU A 168 -4.48 -19.16 -3.02
N LEU A 169 -3.65 -18.53 -3.84
CA LEU A 169 -2.33 -18.05 -3.45
C LEU A 169 -2.20 -16.55 -3.70
N PHE A 170 -1.50 -15.89 -2.78
CA PHE A 170 -1.27 -14.46 -2.79
C PHE A 170 0.21 -14.16 -2.60
N THR A 171 0.69 -13.14 -3.29
CA THR A 171 1.98 -12.50 -3.05
C THR A 171 1.77 -11.01 -2.89
N THR A 172 2.31 -10.42 -1.82
CA THR A 172 2.31 -8.97 -1.60
C THR A 172 3.71 -8.44 -1.88
N LEU A 173 3.80 -7.46 -2.78
CA LEU A 173 5.04 -6.79 -3.13
C LEU A 173 4.95 -5.33 -2.70
N HIS A 174 6.00 -4.83 -2.07
CA HIS A 174 6.10 -3.45 -1.62
C HIS A 174 7.34 -2.79 -2.21
N LEU A 175 7.17 -1.59 -2.76
CA LEU A 175 8.29 -0.84 -3.32
C LEU A 175 9.14 -0.17 -2.22
N LYS A 176 10.46 -0.21 -2.38
CA LYS A 176 11.41 0.46 -1.48
C LYS A 176 11.35 1.95 -1.72
N ALA A 177 10.97 2.75 -0.72
CA ALA A 177 10.85 4.20 -0.84
C ALA A 177 10.14 4.63 -2.15
N GLY A 178 8.99 4.02 -2.48
CA GLY A 178 8.39 4.07 -3.81
C GLY A 178 8.36 5.46 -4.45
N TYR A 179 7.93 6.48 -3.70
CA TYR A 179 7.92 7.86 -4.21
C TYR A 179 9.29 8.38 -4.65
N TRP A 180 10.38 8.02 -3.97
CA TRP A 180 11.74 8.45 -4.35
C TRP A 180 12.27 7.81 -5.63
N GLN A 181 11.61 6.77 -6.14
CA GLN A 181 11.94 6.17 -7.43
C GLN A 181 11.47 7.04 -8.60
N ILE A 182 10.59 8.03 -8.38
CA ILE A 182 10.17 9.00 -9.40
C ILE A 182 10.95 10.31 -9.19
N ARG A 183 11.44 10.90 -10.29
CA ARG A 183 12.14 12.19 -10.23
C ARG A 183 11.15 13.35 -10.15
N MET A 184 11.57 14.43 -9.51
CA MET A 184 10.92 15.72 -9.66
C MET A 184 11.34 16.35 -10.98
N ALA A 185 10.37 16.89 -11.71
CA ALA A 185 10.65 17.70 -12.89
C ALA A 185 11.58 18.88 -12.49
N PRO A 186 12.67 19.14 -13.24
CA PRO A 186 13.67 20.15 -12.87
C PRO A 186 13.08 21.52 -12.52
N GLU A 187 12.11 21.98 -13.30
CA GLU A 187 11.40 23.26 -13.14
C GLU A 187 10.52 23.34 -11.89
N ASP A 188 10.13 22.19 -11.33
CA ASP A 188 9.24 22.10 -10.17
C ASP A 188 9.96 21.79 -8.86
N ARG A 189 11.27 21.53 -8.90
CA ARG A 189 12.07 21.19 -7.70
C ARG A 189 11.98 22.28 -6.63
N ASP A 190 12.05 23.56 -7.02
CA ASP A 190 11.98 24.67 -6.07
C ASP A 190 10.66 24.69 -5.29
N LYS A 191 9.55 24.26 -5.89
CA LYS A 191 8.25 24.19 -5.21
C LYS A 191 8.24 23.15 -4.07
N THR A 192 9.23 22.26 -4.01
CA THR A 192 9.40 21.29 -2.92
C THR A 192 10.36 21.77 -1.82
N ALA A 193 10.82 23.01 -1.88
CA ALA A 193 11.85 23.49 -0.97
C ALA A 193 11.37 23.52 0.49
N PHE A 194 12.24 23.14 1.42
CA PHE A 194 11.97 23.12 2.85
C PHE A 194 13.12 23.73 3.65
N THR A 195 12.78 24.41 4.75
CA THR A 195 13.73 25.15 5.58
C THR A 195 14.10 24.37 6.83
N THR A 196 15.40 24.27 7.13
CA THR A 196 15.93 23.76 8.41
C THR A 196 16.76 24.84 9.13
N LYS A 197 17.48 24.49 10.20
CA LYS A 197 18.41 25.43 10.85
C LYS A 197 19.65 25.67 10.00
N GLN A 198 20.07 24.69 9.21
CA GLN A 198 21.29 24.72 8.42
C GLN A 198 21.12 25.36 7.05
N GLY A 199 19.89 25.41 6.52
CA GLY A 199 19.65 26.05 5.23
C GLY A 199 18.31 25.71 4.62
N LEU A 200 18.21 26.01 3.33
CA LEU A 200 17.10 25.66 2.45
C LEU A 200 17.53 24.49 1.58
N TYR A 201 16.68 23.48 1.47
CA TYR A 201 16.91 22.30 0.64
C TYR A 201 15.70 22.05 -0.25
N ARG A 202 15.89 21.40 -1.39
CA ARG A 202 14.80 21.02 -2.30
C ARG A 202 14.92 19.56 -2.74
N PHE A 203 13.81 18.94 -3.06
CA PHE A 203 13.78 17.55 -3.48
C PHE A 203 14.11 17.39 -4.97
N VAL A 204 14.98 16.44 -5.27
CA VAL A 204 15.27 15.95 -6.63
C VAL A 204 14.40 14.72 -6.94
N ARG A 205 13.99 13.98 -5.90
CA ARG A 205 13.08 12.83 -5.99
C ARG A 205 11.72 13.18 -5.42
N MET A 206 10.65 12.61 -5.94
CA MET A 206 9.29 12.98 -5.54
C MET A 206 9.06 12.74 -4.03
N PRO A 207 8.82 13.79 -3.22
CA PRO A 207 8.64 13.64 -1.79
C PRO A 207 7.24 13.16 -1.42
N PHE A 208 7.12 12.60 -0.22
CA PHE A 208 5.81 12.37 0.39
C PHE A 208 5.12 13.69 0.75
N GLY A 209 3.78 13.69 0.74
CA GLY A 209 2.96 14.79 1.23
C GLY A 209 2.46 15.76 0.16
N LEU A 210 2.94 15.65 -1.08
CA LEU A 210 2.41 16.39 -2.23
C LEU A 210 1.03 15.84 -2.64
N MET A 211 0.11 16.73 -3.00
CA MET A 211 -1.28 16.37 -3.31
C MET A 211 -1.41 15.39 -4.49
N ASN A 212 -0.65 15.61 -5.57
CA ASN A 212 -0.76 14.84 -6.80
C ASN A 212 0.23 13.65 -6.86
N ALA A 213 1.12 13.48 -5.88
CA ALA A 213 2.09 12.38 -5.86
C ALA A 213 1.44 10.99 -5.94
N PRO A 214 0.32 10.71 -5.23
CA PRO A 214 -0.41 9.45 -5.39
C PRO A 214 -0.93 9.23 -6.82
N SER A 215 -1.40 10.29 -7.49
CA SER A 215 -1.93 10.23 -8.86
C SER A 215 -0.83 9.91 -9.87
N THR A 216 0.32 10.60 -9.79
CA THR A 216 1.51 10.30 -10.61
C THR A 216 1.95 8.85 -10.42
N PHE A 217 2.02 8.40 -9.16
CA PHE A 217 2.46 7.05 -8.83
C PHE A 217 1.50 5.98 -9.36
N GLN A 218 0.19 6.13 -9.13
CA GLN A 218 -0.79 5.17 -9.63
C GLN A 218 -0.80 5.11 -11.16
N ARG A 219 -0.67 6.25 -11.84
CA ARG A 219 -0.61 6.31 -13.31
C ARG A 219 0.59 5.53 -13.85
N MET A 220 1.76 5.70 -13.23
CA MET A 220 2.97 4.93 -13.57
C MET A 220 2.71 3.44 -13.42
N MET A 221 2.21 3.01 -12.25
CA MET A 221 1.99 1.59 -11.96
C MET A 221 0.95 0.95 -12.88
N ASN A 222 -0.13 1.68 -13.21
CA ASN A 222 -1.12 1.22 -14.18
C ASN A 222 -0.53 1.09 -15.59
N GLY A 223 0.49 1.89 -15.94
CA GLY A 223 1.27 1.74 -17.16
C GLY A 223 2.15 0.49 -17.14
N VAL A 224 2.93 0.31 -16.06
CA VAL A 224 3.87 -0.82 -15.89
C VAL A 224 3.16 -2.17 -15.94
N LEU A 225 2.05 -2.29 -15.20
CA LEU A 225 1.30 -3.53 -15.04
C LEU A 225 0.07 -3.61 -15.96
N ARG A 226 0.07 -2.83 -17.05
CA ARG A 226 -0.97 -2.88 -18.07
C ARG A 226 -1.07 -4.29 -18.67
N GLY A 227 -2.29 -4.81 -18.72
CA GLY A 227 -2.58 -6.17 -19.20
C GLY A 227 -2.40 -7.27 -18.15
N LEU A 228 -1.85 -6.96 -16.98
CA LEU A 228 -1.79 -7.88 -15.83
C LEU A 228 -2.73 -7.46 -14.70
N ASN A 229 -2.90 -6.14 -14.55
CA ASN A 229 -3.80 -5.56 -13.56
C ASN A 229 -5.24 -6.08 -13.77
N TRP A 230 -5.91 -6.46 -12.67
CA TRP A 230 -7.22 -7.11 -12.61
C TRP A 230 -7.28 -8.57 -13.08
N LEU A 231 -6.22 -9.12 -13.67
CA LEU A 231 -6.19 -10.53 -14.11
C LEU A 231 -5.39 -11.40 -13.15
N THR A 232 -4.14 -11.01 -12.89
CA THR A 232 -3.21 -11.74 -12.01
C THR A 232 -2.62 -10.85 -10.92
N CYS A 233 -2.71 -9.53 -11.07
CA CYS A 233 -2.29 -8.61 -10.02
C CYS A 233 -3.25 -7.44 -9.81
N LEU A 234 -3.18 -6.82 -8.64
CA LEU A 234 -3.85 -5.57 -8.31
C LEU A 234 -2.82 -4.58 -7.77
N VAL A 235 -2.91 -3.33 -8.22
CA VAL A 235 -2.02 -2.27 -7.77
C VAL A 235 -2.77 -1.18 -7.04
N TYR A 236 -2.37 -0.93 -5.80
CA TYR A 236 -2.83 0.21 -5.03
C TYR A 236 -1.63 0.99 -4.49
N LEU A 237 -1.31 2.11 -5.14
CA LEU A 237 -0.12 2.90 -4.86
C LEU A 237 1.12 2.00 -4.78
N ASP A 238 1.86 2.03 -3.66
CA ASP A 238 3.11 1.31 -3.43
C ASP A 238 2.95 -0.19 -3.12
N ASN A 239 1.71 -0.70 -3.13
CA ASN A 239 1.39 -2.09 -2.80
C ASN A 239 0.86 -2.81 -4.03
N ILE A 240 1.52 -3.90 -4.40
CA ILE A 240 1.10 -4.77 -5.49
C ILE A 240 0.72 -6.11 -4.87
N VAL A 241 -0.44 -6.61 -5.25
CA VAL A 241 -0.92 -7.93 -4.86
C VAL A 241 -0.95 -8.79 -6.10
N VAL A 242 -0.18 -9.86 -6.13
CA VAL A 242 -0.31 -10.93 -7.13
C VAL A 242 -1.21 -12.00 -6.54
N PHE A 243 -2.17 -12.48 -7.31
CA PHE A 243 -3.15 -13.46 -6.85
C PHE A 243 -3.41 -14.48 -7.95
N THR A 244 -3.53 -15.74 -7.58
CA THR A 244 -3.64 -16.83 -8.55
C THR A 244 -4.77 -17.78 -8.21
N ARG A 245 -5.53 -18.16 -9.24
CA ARG A 245 -6.53 -19.23 -9.21
C ARG A 245 -5.88 -20.51 -9.77
N GLY A 246 -5.19 -21.24 -8.90
CA GLY A 246 -4.44 -22.44 -9.25
C GLY A 246 -3.35 -22.78 -8.24
N GLY A 247 -2.55 -23.80 -8.59
CA GLY A 247 -1.41 -24.25 -7.79
C GLY A 247 -0.22 -23.30 -7.82
N LEU A 248 0.82 -23.69 -7.09
CA LEU A 248 2.02 -22.88 -6.89
C LEU A 248 2.76 -22.61 -8.20
N GLU A 249 2.82 -23.58 -9.10
CA GLU A 249 3.52 -23.49 -10.38
C GLU A 249 2.94 -22.37 -11.24
N LYS A 250 1.61 -22.29 -11.31
CA LYS A 250 0.92 -21.17 -11.98
C LYS A 250 1.22 -19.83 -11.28
N HIS A 251 1.25 -19.83 -9.95
CA HIS A 251 1.56 -18.62 -9.19
C HIS A 251 2.99 -18.12 -9.47
N ILE A 252 3.96 -19.02 -9.65
CA ILE A 252 5.33 -18.68 -10.02
C ILE A 252 5.39 -18.01 -11.39
N VAL A 253 4.68 -18.54 -12.40
CA VAL A 253 4.63 -17.96 -13.76
C VAL A 253 3.99 -16.57 -13.76
N GLU A 254 2.88 -16.43 -13.04
CA GLU A 254 2.17 -15.17 -12.87
C GLU A 254 3.00 -14.12 -12.13
N LEU A 255 3.69 -14.53 -11.05
CA LEU A 255 4.61 -13.67 -10.31
C LEU A 255 5.80 -13.27 -11.17
N ALA A 256 6.36 -14.17 -11.97
CA ALA A 256 7.44 -13.85 -12.90
C ALA A 256 7.03 -12.77 -13.91
N CYS A 257 5.81 -12.85 -14.47
CA CYS A 257 5.28 -11.81 -15.35
C CYS A 257 5.29 -10.43 -14.68
N VAL A 258 4.88 -10.36 -13.41
CA VAL A 258 4.86 -9.11 -12.64
C VAL A 258 6.28 -8.62 -12.35
N LEU A 259 7.17 -9.50 -11.88
CA LEU A 259 8.56 -9.16 -11.57
C LEU A 259 9.33 -8.68 -12.81
N GLU A 260 9.10 -9.29 -13.96
CA GLU A 260 9.66 -8.85 -15.25
C GLU A 260 9.24 -7.41 -15.58
N ARG A 261 7.96 -7.06 -15.42
CA ARG A 261 7.49 -5.69 -15.65
C ARG A 261 8.11 -4.69 -14.69
N LEU A 262 8.29 -5.07 -13.42
CA LEU A 262 8.95 -4.22 -12.42
C LEU A 262 10.44 -4.04 -12.74
N ALA A 263 11.12 -5.12 -13.14
CA ALA A 263 12.52 -5.10 -13.55
C ALA A 263 12.73 -4.21 -14.77
N ALA A 264 11.91 -4.36 -15.80
CA ALA A 264 11.96 -3.53 -17.00
C ALA A 264 11.69 -2.04 -16.71
N ALA A 265 10.82 -1.75 -15.73
CA ALA A 265 10.58 -0.38 -15.26
C ALA A 265 11.70 0.15 -14.34
N GLY A 266 12.70 -0.66 -13.98
CA GLY A 266 13.76 -0.29 -13.05
C GLY A 266 13.25 -0.03 -11.63
N LEU A 267 12.17 -0.70 -11.21
CA LEU A 267 11.56 -0.51 -9.90
C LEU A 267 12.19 -1.44 -8.86
N THR A 268 12.42 -0.91 -7.66
CA THR A 268 13.04 -1.65 -6.55
C THR A 268 12.03 -1.99 -5.45
N LEU A 269 11.97 -3.26 -5.07
CA LEU A 269 11.19 -3.83 -3.99
C LEU A 269 11.91 -3.71 -2.64
N LYS A 270 11.12 -3.62 -1.56
CA LYS A 270 11.58 -3.75 -0.18
C LYS A 270 11.26 -5.17 0.30
N LEU A 271 12.19 -6.09 0.09
CA LEU A 271 11.99 -7.52 0.31
C LEU A 271 11.46 -7.86 1.71
N LYS A 272 11.98 -7.23 2.77
CA LYS A 272 11.50 -7.35 4.15
C LYS A 272 9.99 -7.15 4.35
N LYS A 273 9.35 -6.36 3.49
CA LYS A 273 7.91 -6.08 3.54
C LYS A 273 7.09 -7.00 2.63
N CYS A 274 7.73 -7.67 1.68
CA CYS A 274 7.04 -8.59 0.78
C CYS A 274 6.68 -9.89 1.51
N MET A 275 5.62 -10.54 1.04
CA MET A 275 5.21 -11.88 1.44
C MET A 275 4.87 -12.66 0.19
N PHE A 276 5.47 -13.83 -0.01
CA PHE A 276 5.37 -14.60 -1.24
C PHE A 276 4.58 -15.89 -1.01
N ALA A 277 3.75 -16.28 -1.98
CA ALA A 277 3.04 -17.55 -2.05
C ALA A 277 2.38 -17.96 -0.71
N THR A 278 1.50 -17.10 -0.19
CA THR A 278 0.72 -17.39 1.01
C THR A 278 -0.74 -17.68 0.67
N GLU A 279 -1.38 -18.54 1.47
CA GLU A 279 -2.81 -18.86 1.33
C GLU A 279 -3.73 -17.79 1.94
N SER A 280 -3.17 -16.87 2.74
CA SER A 280 -3.94 -15.76 3.30
C SER A 280 -3.13 -14.48 3.46
N MET A 281 -3.76 -13.33 3.28
CA MET A 281 -3.08 -12.03 3.44
C MET A 281 -4.00 -10.97 4.06
N GLU A 282 -3.38 -9.97 4.69
CA GLU A 282 -4.08 -8.73 5.02
C GLU A 282 -4.00 -7.75 3.84
N TYR A 283 -5.15 -7.27 3.36
CA TYR A 283 -5.23 -6.27 2.30
C TYR A 283 -6.30 -5.24 2.62
N LEU A 284 -5.92 -3.96 2.64
CA LEU A 284 -6.82 -2.81 2.86
C LEU A 284 -7.76 -2.96 4.08
N GLY A 285 -7.28 -3.57 5.17
CA GLY A 285 -8.07 -3.76 6.40
C GLY A 285 -8.96 -5.00 6.42
N HIS A 286 -8.84 -5.86 5.41
CA HIS A 286 -9.47 -7.17 5.32
C HIS A 286 -8.42 -8.26 5.39
N GLN A 287 -8.78 -9.43 5.91
CA GLN A 287 -8.02 -10.65 5.76
C GLN A 287 -8.69 -11.49 4.68
N LEU A 288 -7.90 -11.90 3.70
CA LEU A 288 -8.30 -12.64 2.53
C LEU A 288 -7.73 -14.04 2.63
N SER A 289 -8.53 -15.05 2.29
CA SER A 289 -8.09 -16.43 2.11
C SER A 289 -9.02 -17.13 1.12
N ARG A 290 -8.77 -18.41 0.84
CA ARG A 290 -9.63 -19.23 -0.03
C ARG A 290 -11.08 -19.32 0.48
N GLU A 291 -11.30 -19.21 1.79
CA GLU A 291 -12.63 -19.26 2.41
C GLU A 291 -13.46 -17.98 2.21
N GLY A 292 -12.83 -16.89 1.78
CA GLY A 292 -13.50 -15.62 1.56
C GLY A 292 -12.81 -14.42 2.22
N VAL A 293 -13.60 -13.37 2.42
CA VAL A 293 -13.15 -12.10 3.02
C VAL A 293 -13.63 -12.03 4.46
N ARG A 294 -12.72 -11.70 5.38
CA ARG A 294 -13.04 -11.43 6.79
C ARG A 294 -12.37 -10.16 7.30
N PRO A 295 -12.85 -9.56 8.40
CA PRO A 295 -12.12 -8.47 9.04
C PRO A 295 -10.82 -9.00 9.63
N VAL A 296 -9.81 -8.13 9.72
CA VAL A 296 -8.52 -8.48 10.35
C VAL A 296 -8.71 -8.85 11.83
N GLU A 297 -7.94 -9.82 12.33
CA GLU A 297 -8.12 -10.40 13.67
C GLU A 297 -8.02 -9.35 14.80
N ARG A 298 -7.14 -8.36 14.63
CA ARG A 298 -7.04 -7.22 15.57
C ARG A 298 -8.35 -6.44 15.69
N LEU A 299 -9.10 -6.33 14.59
CA LEU A 299 -10.39 -5.66 14.61
C LEU A 299 -11.45 -6.57 15.22
N VAL A 300 -11.48 -7.85 14.85
CA VAL A 300 -12.36 -8.85 15.49
C VAL A 300 -12.18 -8.82 17.01
N THR A 301 -10.93 -8.81 17.48
CA THR A 301 -10.58 -8.72 18.90
C THR A 301 -11.04 -7.40 19.52
N ALA A 302 -10.84 -6.28 18.83
CA ALA A 302 -11.28 -4.97 19.30
C ALA A 302 -12.82 -4.89 19.40
N VAL A 303 -13.55 -5.44 18.43
CA VAL A 303 -15.02 -5.49 18.42
C VAL A 303 -15.55 -6.40 19.53
N LYS A 304 -14.91 -7.55 19.79
CA LYS A 304 -15.29 -8.43 20.93
C LYS A 304 -15.17 -7.71 22.27
N LYS A 305 -14.13 -6.89 22.43
CA LYS A 305 -13.81 -6.18 23.68
C LYS A 305 -14.41 -4.79 23.78
N ILE A 306 -15.12 -4.31 22.75
CA ILE A 306 -15.63 -2.94 22.77
C ILE A 306 -16.71 -2.81 23.85
N PRO A 307 -16.59 -1.84 24.78
CA PRO A 307 -17.60 -1.65 25.80
C PRO A 307 -18.89 -1.11 25.20
N ARG A 308 -20.00 -1.29 25.92
CA ARG A 308 -21.28 -0.66 25.60
C ARG A 308 -21.08 0.86 25.49
N PRO A 309 -21.44 1.49 24.35
CA PRO A 309 -21.39 2.93 24.19
C PRO A 309 -22.25 3.67 25.23
N GLN A 310 -21.69 4.70 25.85
CA GLN A 310 -22.37 5.49 26.88
C GLN A 310 -22.80 6.88 26.39
N ASN A 311 -22.37 7.28 25.20
CA ASN A 311 -22.66 8.60 24.63
C ASN A 311 -22.72 8.59 23.10
N PRO A 312 -23.28 9.65 22.46
CA PRO A 312 -23.38 9.75 21.01
C PRO A 312 -22.03 9.67 20.27
N VAL A 313 -20.94 10.11 20.90
CA VAL A 313 -19.60 10.07 20.30
C VAL A 313 -19.13 8.62 20.15
N GLU A 314 -19.32 7.80 21.18
CA GLU A 314 -19.00 6.37 21.16
C GLU A 314 -19.89 5.59 20.20
N VAL A 315 -21.20 5.87 20.16
CA VAL A 315 -22.10 5.27 19.17
C VAL A 315 -21.66 5.62 17.77
N LYS A 316 -21.29 6.88 17.51
CA LYS A 316 -20.82 7.32 16.19
C LYS A 316 -19.57 6.56 15.77
N ARG A 317 -18.63 6.33 16.69
CA ARG A 317 -17.42 5.52 16.43
C ARG A 317 -17.79 4.08 16.06
N PHE A 318 -18.69 3.44 16.81
CA PHE A 318 -19.14 2.08 16.52
C PHE A 318 -19.90 1.98 15.19
N VAL A 319 -20.84 2.90 14.93
CA VAL A 319 -21.62 2.96 13.69
C VAL A 319 -20.71 3.15 12.47
N HIS A 320 -19.69 4.02 12.56
CA HIS A 320 -18.73 4.18 11.47
C HIS A 320 -17.88 2.93 11.25
N LEU A 321 -17.46 2.26 12.32
CA LEU A 321 -16.71 1.01 12.23
C LEU A 321 -17.54 -0.08 11.55
N ALA A 322 -18.76 -0.31 12.04
CA ALA A 322 -19.70 -1.27 11.46
C ALA A 322 -20.04 -0.89 10.00
N GLY A 323 -20.19 0.40 9.73
CA GLY A 323 -20.45 0.96 8.40
C GLY A 323 -19.38 0.65 7.36
N TYR A 324 -18.11 0.50 7.77
CA TYR A 324 -17.03 0.06 6.88
C TYR A 324 -17.29 -1.36 6.33
N TYR A 325 -17.89 -2.24 7.14
CA TYR A 325 -18.19 -3.63 6.79
C TYR A 325 -19.65 -3.84 6.33
N ARG A 326 -20.44 -2.76 6.15
CA ARG A 326 -21.88 -2.83 5.85
C ARG A 326 -22.27 -3.74 4.68
N LYS A 327 -21.39 -3.89 3.69
CA LYS A 327 -21.63 -4.73 2.50
C LYS A 327 -21.67 -6.23 2.81
N PHE A 328 -21.04 -6.63 3.91
CA PHE A 328 -20.96 -8.02 4.33
C PHE A 328 -21.99 -8.37 5.41
N VAL A 329 -22.89 -7.42 5.71
CA VAL A 329 -23.91 -7.58 6.74
C VAL A 329 -25.28 -7.48 6.08
N GLU A 330 -25.97 -8.61 6.04
CA GLU A 330 -27.34 -8.67 5.55
C GLU A 330 -28.25 -7.71 6.33
N ALA A 331 -29.08 -6.96 5.61
CA ALA A 331 -30.01 -5.99 6.17
C ALA A 331 -29.36 -4.97 7.15
N PHE A 332 -28.10 -4.59 6.91
CA PHE A 332 -27.34 -3.66 7.77
C PHE A 332 -28.13 -2.42 8.19
N GLY A 333 -28.85 -1.80 7.24
CA GLY A 333 -29.63 -0.59 7.49
C GLY A 333 -30.70 -0.79 8.57
N ALA A 334 -31.48 -1.87 8.47
CA ALA A 334 -32.49 -2.23 9.45
C ALA A 334 -31.85 -2.63 10.79
N MET A 335 -30.74 -3.38 10.75
CA MET A 335 -30.04 -3.81 11.97
C MET A 335 -29.44 -2.63 12.76
N MET A 336 -28.88 -1.64 12.07
CA MET A 336 -28.23 -0.48 12.69
C MET A 336 -29.16 0.72 12.88
N GLU A 337 -30.43 0.62 12.49
CA GLU A 337 -31.42 1.70 12.70
C GLU A 337 -31.50 2.16 14.16
N PRO A 338 -31.60 1.27 15.18
CA PRO A 338 -31.69 1.69 16.58
C PRO A 338 -30.47 2.49 17.04
N MET A 339 -29.29 2.15 16.51
CA MET A 339 -28.01 2.80 16.82
C MET A 339 -27.87 4.15 16.10
N THR A 340 -28.24 4.23 14.82
CA THR A 340 -28.19 5.48 14.05
C THR A 340 -29.22 6.51 14.52
N LYS A 341 -30.33 6.07 15.12
CA LYS A 341 -31.33 6.94 15.76
C LYS A 341 -30.70 7.80 16.87
N LEU A 342 -29.78 7.26 17.67
CA LEU A 342 -29.06 7.97 18.74
C LEU A 342 -28.10 9.05 18.22
N LEU A 343 -27.84 9.12 16.91
CA LEU A 343 -26.98 10.13 16.30
C LEU A 343 -27.76 11.34 15.77
N ARG A 344 -29.10 11.31 15.81
CA ARG A 344 -29.95 12.40 15.34
C ARG A 344 -29.98 13.52 16.38
N LYS A 345 -29.87 14.77 15.92
CA LYS A 345 -29.83 15.96 16.80
C LYS A 345 -31.12 16.18 17.61
N SER A 346 -32.24 15.60 17.18
CA SER A 346 -33.57 15.78 17.76
C SER A 346 -33.99 14.61 18.65
N VAL A 347 -33.07 13.74 19.05
CA VAL A 347 -33.35 12.52 19.82
C VAL A 347 -32.56 12.59 21.11
N ASP A 348 -33.28 12.46 22.23
CA ASP A 348 -32.66 12.33 23.55
C ASP A 348 -31.91 11.01 23.66
N TRP A 349 -30.80 11.03 24.42
CA TRP A 349 -30.00 9.84 24.62
C TRP A 349 -30.74 8.84 25.52
N GLU A 350 -31.19 7.75 24.92
CA GLU A 350 -31.82 6.64 25.63
C GLU A 350 -31.33 5.31 25.06
N TRP A 351 -30.72 4.48 25.91
CA TRP A 351 -30.24 3.16 25.52
C TRP A 351 -31.20 2.09 26.01
N THR A 352 -31.99 1.55 25.11
CA THR A 352 -33.01 0.53 25.38
C THR A 352 -32.55 -0.86 24.90
N GLU A 353 -33.41 -1.87 25.08
CA GLU A 353 -33.20 -3.23 24.57
C GLU A 353 -32.96 -3.25 23.05
N ALA A 354 -33.59 -2.35 22.29
CA ALA A 354 -33.39 -2.28 20.83
C ALA A 354 -31.94 -1.91 20.45
N GLN A 355 -31.31 -1.00 21.21
CA GLN A 355 -29.91 -0.63 20.99
C GLN A 355 -28.97 -1.73 21.47
N GLU A 356 -29.25 -2.34 22.63
CA GLU A 356 -28.47 -3.46 23.15
C GLU A 356 -28.47 -4.64 22.16
N PHE A 357 -29.65 -5.00 21.65
CA PHE A 357 -29.79 -6.05 20.65
C PHE A 357 -29.05 -5.73 19.37
N ALA A 358 -29.21 -4.51 18.83
CA ALA A 358 -28.48 -4.09 17.62
C ALA A 358 -26.96 -4.13 17.82
N PHE A 359 -26.48 -3.67 18.99
CA PHE A 359 -25.06 -3.65 19.34
C PHE A 359 -24.47 -5.06 19.45
N GLU A 360 -25.08 -5.95 20.23
CA GLU A 360 -24.58 -7.32 20.40
C GLU A 360 -24.73 -8.15 19.12
N ARG A 361 -25.83 -7.99 18.37
CA ARG A 361 -25.99 -8.66 17.07
C ARG A 361 -24.92 -8.22 16.09
N MET A 362 -24.64 -6.92 15.99
CA MET A 362 -23.58 -6.42 15.11
C MET A 362 -22.19 -6.90 15.54
N LYS A 363 -21.90 -6.97 16.84
CA LYS A 363 -20.67 -7.59 17.35
C LYS A 363 -20.59 -9.06 16.96
N ALA A 364 -21.66 -9.83 17.11
CA ALA A 364 -21.71 -11.23 16.71
C ALA A 364 -21.45 -11.40 15.21
N VAL A 365 -22.13 -10.61 14.35
CA VAL A 365 -21.92 -10.65 12.90
C VAL A 365 -20.47 -10.34 12.54
N LEU A 366 -19.91 -9.23 13.04
CA LEU A 366 -18.53 -8.82 12.75
C LEU A 366 -17.46 -9.80 13.29
N THR A 367 -17.85 -10.75 14.15
CA THR A 367 -16.94 -11.72 14.77
C THR A 367 -17.19 -13.16 14.32
N ALA A 368 -18.28 -13.44 13.60
CA ALA A 368 -18.59 -14.71 12.97
C ALA A 368 -17.76 -14.94 11.68
N LYS A 369 -17.57 -16.21 11.28
CA LYS A 369 -16.76 -16.61 10.11
C LYS A 369 -17.59 -17.39 9.08
N PRO A 370 -17.43 -17.17 7.75
CA PRO A 370 -16.89 -15.99 7.05
C PRO A 370 -17.94 -14.87 6.86
N LEU A 371 -17.50 -13.61 6.74
CA LEU A 371 -18.41 -12.46 6.52
C LEU A 371 -18.85 -12.32 5.06
N LEU A 372 -18.00 -12.70 4.11
CA LEU A 372 -18.35 -12.75 2.69
C LEU A 372 -17.66 -13.94 2.04
N ILE A 373 -18.46 -14.77 1.37
CA ILE A 373 -18.00 -15.80 0.46
C ILE A 373 -17.89 -15.16 -0.93
N TYR A 374 -16.84 -15.51 -1.67
CA TYR A 374 -16.69 -14.98 -3.03
C TYR A 374 -17.85 -15.43 -3.93
N PRO A 375 -18.27 -14.59 -4.90
CA PRO A 375 -19.31 -14.98 -5.84
C PRO A 375 -18.86 -16.22 -6.59
N ASN A 376 -19.62 -17.30 -6.48
CA ASN A 376 -19.48 -18.45 -7.34
C ASN A 376 -20.39 -18.25 -8.55
N PHE A 377 -19.81 -17.96 -9.72
CA PHE A 377 -20.55 -17.72 -10.95
C PHE A 377 -21.10 -18.99 -11.59
N GLU A 378 -20.81 -20.16 -11.02
CA GLU A 378 -21.34 -21.46 -11.46
C GLU A 378 -22.66 -21.83 -10.76
N VAL A 379 -23.10 -21.05 -9.77
CA VAL A 379 -24.39 -21.24 -9.07
C VAL A 379 -25.34 -20.07 -9.32
N PRO A 380 -26.67 -20.31 -9.33
CA PRO A 380 -27.65 -19.23 -9.41
C PRO A 380 -27.59 -18.34 -8.15
N PHE A 381 -27.74 -17.03 -8.37
CA PHE A 381 -27.64 -15.98 -7.35
C PHE A 381 -28.90 -15.80 -6.52
#